data_AF-A0A4R2BGZ4-F1
#
_entry.id   AF-A0A4R2BGZ4-F1
#
_cell.length_a   1.000
_cell.length_b   1.000
_cell.length_c   1.000
_cell.angle_alpha   90.00
_cell.angle_beta   90.00
_cell.angle_gamma   90.00
#
_symmetry.space_group_name_H-M   'P 1'
#
loop_
_entity.id
_entity.type
_entity.pdbx_description
1 polymer ?
#
loop_
_entity_poly.entity_id
_entity_poly.type
_entity_poly.pdbx_seq_one_letter_code
_entity_poly.pdbx_strand_id
1 'polypeptide(L)'
;MSKKTNVSLIMCLIFAMFLVGCINKSSNEFDLSQLSRVDIEVVQEDGSYGEAEMITDEETVDALRKAFKQIKWEPNVEPKMGRKEDIKATLFFKYDENMPERLFEYQIWFIQSNDTATIISNNEKERYGTLEKDNAQILEKILLKN
;
A
#
# COMPACT_ATOMS: atom_id res chain seq x y z
N MET A 1 25.11 -53.37 -29.31
CA MET A 1 24.74 -52.53 -28.16
C MET A 1 24.23 -51.18 -28.67
N SER A 2 22.91 -51.03 -28.82
CA SER A 2 22.30 -49.78 -29.30
C SER A 2 22.08 -48.85 -28.11
N LYS A 3 22.91 -47.80 -27.99
CA LYS A 3 22.64 -46.67 -27.08
C LYS A 3 21.49 -45.86 -27.69
N LYS A 4 20.26 -46.32 -27.51
CA LYS A 4 19.08 -45.45 -27.63
C LYS A 4 19.09 -44.53 -26.43
N THR A 5 19.90 -43.48 -26.49
CA THR A 5 19.83 -42.41 -25.49
C THR A 5 18.39 -41.93 -25.52
N ASN A 6 17.69 -42.03 -24.39
CA ASN A 6 16.29 -41.68 -24.24
C ASN A 6 16.10 -40.19 -24.60
N VAL A 7 15.86 -39.89 -25.88
CA VAL A 7 15.63 -38.53 -26.40
C VAL A 7 14.48 -37.86 -25.65
N SER A 8 13.47 -38.64 -25.26
CA SER A 8 12.37 -38.22 -24.39
C SER A 8 12.85 -37.73 -23.02
N LEU A 9 13.86 -38.36 -22.43
CA LEU A 9 14.39 -38.04 -21.11
C LEU A 9 15.26 -36.79 -21.14
N ILE A 10 15.99 -36.57 -22.24
CA ILE A 10 16.73 -35.33 -22.52
C ILE A 10 15.76 -34.15 -22.75
N MET A 11 14.65 -34.38 -23.47
CA MET A 11 13.64 -33.36 -23.73
C MET A 11 12.89 -32.94 -22.45
N CYS A 12 12.58 -33.89 -21.55
CA CYS A 12 12.00 -33.58 -20.24
C CYS A 12 12.96 -32.78 -19.34
N LEU A 13 14.26 -33.07 -19.40
CA LEU A 13 15.29 -32.32 -18.64
C LEU A 13 15.41 -30.86 -19.10
N ILE A 14 15.32 -30.60 -20.40
CA ILE A 14 15.33 -29.24 -20.95
C ILE A 14 14.07 -28.48 -20.54
N PHE A 15 12.90 -29.13 -20.56
CA PHE A 15 11.64 -28.51 -20.13
C PHE A 15 11.62 -28.18 -18.63
N ALA A 16 12.25 -29.02 -17.80
CA ALA A 16 12.38 -28.79 -16.36
C ALA A 16 13.24 -27.56 -16.02
N MET A 17 14.21 -27.20 -16.86
CA MET A 17 15.04 -25.99 -16.66
C MET A 17 14.29 -24.69 -16.96
N PHE A 18 13.25 -24.73 -17.80
CA PHE A 18 12.38 -23.57 -18.06
C PHE A 18 11.36 -23.31 -16.94
N LEU A 19 11.11 -24.29 -16.05
CA LEU A 19 10.17 -24.14 -14.93
C LEU A 19 10.74 -23.43 -13.70
N VAL A 20 12.04 -23.10 -13.70
CA VAL A 20 12.68 -22.32 -12.60
C VAL A 20 12.54 -20.80 -12.83
N GLY A 21 11.99 -20.39 -13.98
CA GLY A 21 11.64 -19.00 -14.26
C GLY A 21 10.33 -18.60 -13.56
N CYS A 22 10.48 -17.90 -12.44
CA CYS A 22 9.48 -17.20 -11.62
C CYS A 22 9.40 -17.67 -10.16
N ILE A 23 10.53 -18.05 -9.54
CA ILE A 23 10.73 -17.71 -8.13
C ILE A 23 11.38 -16.33 -8.11
N ASN A 24 10.64 -15.31 -8.56
CA ASN A 24 10.96 -13.97 -8.08
C ASN A 24 10.65 -14.03 -6.60
N LYS A 25 11.71 -14.07 -5.78
CA LYS A 25 11.64 -13.68 -4.38
C LYS A 25 10.64 -12.53 -4.30
N SER A 26 9.59 -12.70 -3.52
CA SER A 26 8.71 -11.62 -3.10
C SER A 26 9.57 -10.60 -2.35
N SER A 27 10.31 -9.77 -3.08
CA SER A 27 11.18 -8.72 -2.57
C SER A 27 10.74 -7.42 -3.18
N ASN A 28 9.50 -7.06 -2.86
CA ASN A 28 9.03 -5.71 -2.68
C ASN A 28 8.02 -5.84 -1.53
N GLU A 29 8.56 -6.17 -0.36
CA GLU A 29 7.86 -5.89 0.88
C GLU A 29 7.66 -4.37 0.91
N PHE A 30 6.42 -3.96 1.15
CA PHE A 30 6.06 -2.55 1.22
C PHE A 30 6.84 -1.94 2.38
N ASP A 31 7.88 -1.18 2.06
CA ASP A 31 8.76 -0.59 3.07
C ASP A 31 8.38 0.88 3.25
N LEU A 32 7.69 1.16 4.36
CA LEU A 32 7.32 2.51 4.76
C LEU A 32 8.54 3.44 4.90
N SER A 33 9.75 2.93 5.11
CA SER A 33 10.96 3.76 5.12
C SER A 33 11.24 4.46 3.79
N GLN A 34 10.69 3.92 2.68
CA GLN A 34 10.85 4.45 1.34
C GLN A 34 9.76 5.46 0.97
N LEU A 35 8.80 5.74 1.86
CA LEU A 35 7.77 6.77 1.67
C LEU A 35 8.45 8.14 1.57
N SER A 36 8.38 8.79 0.42
CA SER A 36 9.03 10.08 0.14
C SER A 36 8.05 11.26 0.16
N ARG A 37 6.77 11.00 -0.15
CA ARG A 37 5.74 12.04 -0.32
C ARG A 37 4.36 11.45 -0.10
N VAL A 38 3.45 12.28 0.41
CA VAL A 38 2.02 11.98 0.48
C VAL A 38 1.25 13.15 -0.10
N ASP A 39 0.43 12.89 -1.11
CA ASP A 39 -0.53 13.88 -1.60
C ASP A 39 -1.90 13.57 -0.96
N ILE A 40 -2.58 14.57 -0.41
CA ILE A 40 -3.88 14.40 0.26
C ILE A 40 -4.96 15.22 -0.44
N GLU A 41 -6.15 14.63 -0.56
CA GLU A 41 -7.35 15.25 -1.08
C GLU A 41 -8.46 15.08 -0.03
N VAL A 42 -8.83 16.16 0.65
CA VAL A 42 -9.93 16.14 1.64
C VAL A 42 -11.26 16.10 0.89
N VAL A 43 -12.16 15.20 1.31
CA VAL A 43 -13.48 15.08 0.70
C VAL A 43 -14.42 16.14 1.28
N GLN A 44 -15.05 16.91 0.39
CA GLN A 44 -15.99 17.98 0.74
C GLN A 44 -17.38 17.43 1.04
N GLU A 45 -18.26 18.28 1.61
CA GLU A 45 -19.63 17.91 1.96
C GLU A 45 -20.47 17.42 0.77
N ASP A 46 -20.20 17.93 -0.43
CA ASP A 46 -20.86 17.52 -1.68
C ASP A 46 -20.29 16.21 -2.26
N GLY A 47 -19.28 15.63 -1.59
CA GLY A 47 -18.59 14.43 -2.01
C GLY A 47 -17.55 14.65 -3.11
N SER A 48 -17.23 15.89 -3.49
CA SER A 48 -16.10 16.18 -4.36
C SER A 48 -14.76 16.11 -3.60
N TYR A 49 -13.66 15.96 -4.33
CA TYR A 49 -12.32 16.08 -3.75
C TYR A 49 -11.91 17.56 -3.75
N GLY A 50 -11.32 18.01 -2.63
CA GLY A 50 -10.65 19.30 -2.54
C GLY A 50 -9.39 19.37 -3.41
N GLU A 51 -8.69 20.51 -3.34
CA GLU A 51 -7.38 20.63 -3.96
C GLU A 51 -6.38 19.67 -3.30
N ALA A 52 -5.53 19.05 -4.11
CA ALA A 52 -4.51 18.14 -3.62
C ALA A 52 -3.42 18.95 -2.89
N GLU A 53 -3.17 18.60 -1.63
CA GLU A 53 -2.10 19.16 -0.83
C GLU A 53 -0.92 18.17 -0.77
N MET A 54 0.29 18.68 -1.01
CA MET A 54 1.50 17.87 -1.08
C MET A 54 2.29 17.94 0.23
N ILE A 55 2.47 16.80 0.89
CA ILE A 55 3.28 16.64 2.10
C ILE A 55 4.62 16.01 1.70
N THR A 56 5.70 16.79 1.84
CA THR A 56 7.07 16.39 1.50
C THR A 56 8.09 16.74 2.59
N ASP A 57 7.66 17.42 3.65
CA ASP A 57 8.55 17.71 4.77
C ASP A 57 8.86 16.41 5.53
N GLU A 58 10.15 16.17 5.78
CA GLU A 58 10.60 14.88 6.31
C GLU A 58 10.09 14.60 7.73
N GLU A 59 9.82 15.63 8.53
CA GLU A 59 9.27 15.47 9.89
C GLU A 59 7.83 14.91 9.84
N THR A 60 6.97 15.50 9.02
CA THR A 60 5.59 15.05 8.85
C THR A 60 5.53 13.72 8.11
N VAL A 61 6.36 13.52 7.08
CA VAL A 61 6.44 12.22 6.39
C VAL A 61 6.89 11.13 7.36
N ASP A 62 7.87 11.36 8.23
CA ASP A 62 8.27 10.39 9.25
C ASP A 62 7.17 10.12 10.29
N ALA A 63 6.41 11.14 10.68
CA ALA A 63 5.22 10.97 11.52
C ALA A 63 4.15 10.09 10.84
N LEU A 64 3.92 10.29 9.53
CA LEU A 64 3.03 9.46 8.73
C LEU A 64 3.53 8.02 8.63
N ARG A 65 4.83 7.79 8.39
CA ARG A 65 5.43 6.44 8.40
C ARG A 65 5.14 5.72 9.72
N LYS A 66 5.32 6.42 10.85
CA LYS A 66 5.04 5.89 12.18
C LYS A 66 3.56 5.55 12.37
N ALA A 67 2.65 6.42 11.94
CA ALA A 67 1.21 6.20 12.03
C ALA A 67 0.75 5.03 11.15
N PHE A 68 1.16 4.99 9.87
CA PHE A 68 0.81 3.91 8.93
C PHE A 68 1.33 2.55 9.38
N LYS A 69 2.48 2.50 10.05
CA LYS A 69 3.02 1.26 10.64
C LYS A 69 2.12 0.65 11.73
N GLN A 70 1.23 1.44 12.33
CA GLN A 70 0.29 0.96 13.36
C GLN A 70 -1.01 0.40 12.78
N ILE A 71 -1.22 0.49 11.46
CA ILE A 71 -2.41 -0.05 10.81
C ILE A 71 -2.38 -1.57 10.89
N LYS A 72 -3.50 -2.16 11.32
CA LYS A 72 -3.73 -3.61 11.29
C LYS A 72 -4.41 -3.95 9.97
N TRP A 73 -3.68 -4.62 9.08
CA TRP A 73 -4.15 -4.98 7.75
C TRP A 73 -4.78 -6.38 7.70
N GLU A 74 -5.86 -6.49 6.94
CA GLU A 74 -6.61 -7.71 6.64
C GLU A 74 -6.79 -7.84 5.12
N PRO A 75 -5.82 -8.44 4.39
CA PRO A 75 -5.77 -8.39 2.93
C PRO A 75 -6.93 -9.14 2.24
N ASN A 76 -7.61 -10.03 2.94
CA ASN A 76 -8.67 -10.87 2.37
C ASN A 76 -10.08 -10.30 2.60
N VAL A 77 -10.18 -9.06 3.09
CA VAL A 77 -11.44 -8.39 3.36
C VAL A 77 -11.70 -7.35 2.26
N GLU A 78 -12.90 -7.40 1.67
CA GLU A 78 -13.39 -6.37 0.75
C GLU A 78 -14.52 -5.59 1.43
N PRO A 79 -14.23 -4.40 1.99
CA PRO A 79 -15.23 -3.62 2.71
C PRO A 79 -16.18 -2.92 1.74
N LYS A 80 -17.41 -2.70 2.19
CA LYS A 80 -18.33 -1.75 1.55
C LYS A 80 -18.63 -0.65 2.55
N MET A 81 -18.14 0.55 2.27
CA MET A 81 -18.36 1.70 3.14
C MET A 81 -19.70 2.37 2.82
N GLY A 82 -20.44 2.74 3.86
CA GLY A 82 -21.77 3.35 3.73
C GLY A 82 -21.77 4.82 3.35
N ARG A 83 -20.60 5.45 3.30
CA ARG A 83 -20.37 6.84 2.89
C ARG A 83 -19.01 6.98 2.20
N LYS A 84 -18.80 8.09 1.50
CA LYS A 84 -17.49 8.46 0.95
C LYS A 84 -16.46 8.66 2.07
N GLU A 85 -15.19 8.40 1.77
CA GLU A 85 -14.03 8.64 2.63
C GLU A 85 -13.94 10.09 3.07
N ASP A 86 -13.25 10.34 4.18
CA ASP A 86 -12.95 11.69 4.65
C ASP A 86 -11.73 12.26 3.90
N ILE A 87 -10.75 11.39 3.62
CA ILE A 87 -9.51 11.75 2.93
C ILE A 87 -9.17 10.66 1.93
N LYS A 88 -8.75 11.09 0.73
CA LYS A 88 -7.97 10.27 -0.18
C LYS A 88 -6.50 10.67 -0.08
N ALA A 89 -5.63 9.72 0.21
CA ALA A 89 -4.19 9.93 0.28
C ALA A 89 -3.49 9.10 -0.81
N THR A 90 -2.54 9.71 -1.51
CA THR A 90 -1.67 9.02 -2.48
C THR A 90 -0.26 9.00 -1.92
N LEU A 91 0.23 7.81 -1.57
CA LEU A 91 1.54 7.61 -0.98
C LEU A 91 2.55 7.29 -2.09
N PHE A 92 3.67 8.01 -2.13
CA PHE A 92 4.73 7.84 -3.12
C PHE A 92 5.99 7.23 -2.49
N PHE A 93 6.52 6.19 -3.11
CA PHE A 93 7.66 5.42 -2.63
C PHE A 93 8.81 5.47 -3.61
N LYS A 94 9.99 5.87 -3.14
CA LYS A 94 11.22 5.97 -3.93
C LYS A 94 12.25 4.95 -3.46
N TYR A 95 12.30 3.79 -4.14
CA TYR A 95 13.21 2.69 -3.81
C TYR A 95 14.62 2.83 -4.44
N ASP A 96 14.70 3.44 -5.63
CA ASP A 96 15.94 3.71 -6.36
C ASP A 96 15.74 5.02 -7.13
N GLU A 97 16.73 5.91 -7.12
CA GLU A 97 16.64 7.20 -7.81
C GLU A 97 16.50 7.09 -9.33
N ASN A 98 16.90 5.95 -9.89
CA ASN A 98 16.85 5.67 -11.32
C ASN A 98 15.57 4.93 -11.74
N MET A 99 14.68 4.63 -10.79
CA MET A 99 13.38 3.99 -11.05
C MET A 99 12.22 4.97 -10.83
N PRO A 100 11.12 4.81 -11.56
CA PRO A 100 9.89 5.56 -11.28
C PRO A 100 9.41 5.34 -9.84
N GLU A 101 8.82 6.37 -9.24
CA GLU A 101 8.12 6.24 -7.96
C GLU A 101 6.99 5.21 -8.08
N ARG A 102 6.80 4.43 -7.02
CA ARG A 102 5.60 3.59 -6.89
C ARG A 102 4.58 4.34 -6.07
N LEU A 103 3.31 4.27 -6.46
CA LEU A 103 2.22 4.94 -5.76
C LEU A 103 1.17 3.95 -5.28
N PHE A 104 0.58 4.24 -4.12
CA PHE A 104 -0.58 3.54 -3.59
C PHE A 104 -1.61 4.55 -3.11
N GLU A 105 -2.88 4.26 -3.40
CA GLU A 105 -4.01 5.10 -3.02
C GLU A 105 -4.66 4.52 -1.78
N TYR A 106 -4.89 5.39 -0.80
CA TYR A 106 -5.45 5.10 0.49
C TYR A 106 -6.73 5.94 0.65
N GLN A 107 -7.84 5.28 0.92
CA GLN A 107 -9.09 5.93 1.31
C GLN A 107 -9.25 5.80 2.82
N ILE A 108 -9.48 6.90 3.52
CA ILE A 108 -9.44 6.94 4.99
C ILE A 108 -10.77 7.47 5.54
N TRP A 109 -11.35 6.72 6.47
CA TRP A 109 -12.54 7.10 7.23
C TRP A 109 -12.19 7.21 8.71
N PHE A 110 -12.41 8.38 9.29
CA PHE A 110 -12.37 8.59 10.74
C PHE A 110 -13.76 8.32 11.33
N ILE A 111 -13.81 7.40 12.29
CA ILE A 111 -15.04 6.88 12.88
C ILE A 111 -15.28 7.58 14.21
N GLN A 112 -16.05 8.68 14.18
CA GLN A 112 -16.30 9.53 15.34
C GLN A 112 -16.95 8.81 16.54
N SER A 113 -17.66 7.71 16.32
CA SER A 113 -18.36 6.99 17.40
C SER A 113 -17.42 6.27 18.37
N ASN A 114 -16.20 5.93 17.92
CA ASN A 114 -15.20 5.23 18.73
C ASN A 114 -13.78 5.76 18.55
N ASP A 115 -13.63 6.89 17.84
CA ASP A 115 -12.37 7.58 17.51
C ASP A 115 -11.37 6.71 16.72
N THR A 116 -11.79 5.61 16.09
CA THR A 116 -10.92 4.76 15.27
C THR A 116 -10.83 5.26 13.83
N ALA A 117 -9.93 4.68 13.01
CA ALA A 117 -9.96 4.87 11.57
C ALA A 117 -10.04 3.55 10.81
N THR A 118 -10.71 3.60 9.66
CA THR A 118 -10.73 2.54 8.64
C THR A 118 -9.97 3.05 7.42
N ILE A 119 -9.12 2.21 6.85
CA ILE A 119 -8.30 2.52 5.69
C ILE A 119 -8.52 1.46 4.62
N ILE A 120 -8.75 1.87 3.38
CA ILE A 120 -8.77 0.97 2.22
C ILE A 120 -7.59 1.33 1.32
N SER A 121 -6.74 0.34 1.03
CA SER A 121 -5.56 0.50 0.19
C SER A 121 -5.75 -0.25 -1.13
N ASN A 122 -5.30 0.34 -2.25
CA ASN A 122 -5.23 -0.35 -3.53
C ASN A 122 -4.07 -1.37 -3.61
N ASN A 123 -3.22 -1.44 -2.58
CA ASN A 123 -2.20 -2.48 -2.44
C ASN A 123 -2.84 -3.83 -2.07
N GLU A 124 -2.61 -4.86 -2.88
CA GLU A 124 -3.14 -6.21 -2.67
C GLU A 124 -2.75 -6.84 -1.33
N LYS A 125 -1.65 -6.39 -0.71
CA LYS A 125 -1.19 -6.88 0.60
C LYS A 125 -1.83 -6.18 1.79
N GLU A 126 -2.51 -5.05 1.57
CA GLU A 126 -3.03 -4.18 2.63
C GLU A 126 -4.56 -4.15 2.63
N ARG A 127 -5.19 -3.97 1.46
CA ARG A 127 -6.65 -3.99 1.20
C ARG A 127 -7.54 -3.31 2.24
N TYR A 128 -7.79 -3.92 3.39
CA TYR A 128 -8.57 -3.37 4.49
C TYR A 128 -7.74 -3.19 5.76
N GLY A 129 -7.70 -1.98 6.29
CA GLY A 129 -6.92 -1.59 7.45
C GLY A 129 -7.78 -0.97 8.54
N THR A 130 -7.42 -1.28 9.79
CA THR A 130 -7.99 -0.61 10.97
C THR A 130 -6.91 0.04 11.80
N LEU A 131 -7.23 1.20 12.38
CA LEU A 131 -6.34 1.96 13.23
C LEU A 131 -7.05 2.31 14.54
N GLU A 132 -6.43 1.93 15.65
CA GLU A 132 -6.96 2.16 17.00
C GLU A 132 -6.96 3.66 17.34
N LYS A 133 -7.81 4.01 18.31
CA LYS A 133 -8.12 5.38 18.74
C LYS A 133 -6.91 6.33 18.79
N ASP A 134 -5.90 6.01 19.58
CA ASP A 134 -4.78 6.92 19.82
C ASP A 134 -4.02 7.23 18.52
N ASN A 135 -3.80 6.21 17.68
CA ASN A 135 -3.09 6.36 16.40
C ASN A 135 -3.97 7.01 15.34
N ALA A 136 -5.28 6.72 15.33
CA ALA A 136 -6.24 7.34 14.43
C ALA A 136 -6.33 8.85 14.65
N GLN A 137 -6.39 9.29 15.91
CA GLN A 137 -6.38 10.71 16.26
C GLN A 137 -5.06 11.41 15.93
N ILE A 138 -3.93 10.70 16.01
CA ILE A 138 -2.63 11.23 15.55
C ILE A 138 -2.66 11.41 14.03
N LEU A 139 -3.07 10.38 13.29
CA LEU A 139 -3.15 10.43 11.84
C LEU A 139 -4.09 11.53 11.36
N GLU A 140 -5.27 11.67 11.96
CA GLU A 140 -6.25 12.72 11.66
C GLU A 140 -5.64 14.12 11.83
N LYS A 141 -4.94 14.35 12.94
CA LYS A 141 -4.28 15.63 13.21
C LYS A 141 -3.19 15.94 12.19
N ILE A 142 -2.42 14.94 11.78
CA ILE A 142 -1.36 15.13 10.78
C ILE A 142 -1.97 15.50 9.42
N LEU A 143 -3.06 14.83 9.03
CA LEU A 143 -3.63 15.00 7.69
C LEU A 143 -4.60 16.20 7.57
N LEU A 144 -5.18 16.70 8.67
CA LEU A 144 -6.18 17.79 8.63
C LEU A 144 -5.70 19.11 9.25
N LYS A 145 -4.46 19.19 9.75
CA LYS A 145 -3.92 20.41 10.37
C LYS A 145 -2.64 20.94 9.73
N ASN A 146 -2.38 20.56 8.50
CA ASN A 146 -1.36 21.25 7.70
C ASN A 146 -1.89 22.58 7.15
#